data_AF-A0A8D8TAX9-F1
#
_entry.id   AF-A0A8D8TAX9-F1
#
_cell.length_a   1.000
_cell.length_b   1.000
_cell.length_c   1.000
_cell.angle_alpha   90.00
_cell.angle_beta   90.00
_cell.angle_gamma   90.00
#
_symmetry.space_group_name_H-M   'P 1'
#
loop_
_entity.id
_entity.type
_entity.pdbx_description
1 polymer ?
#
loop_
_entity_poly.entity_id
_entity_poly.type
_entity_poly.pdbx_seq_one_letter_code
_entity_poly.pdbx_strand_id
1 'polypeptide(L)'
;MPVVEKIGRRHCIPILYTRGTHYEVGFDVGRTFSGIIKSFLEICGPLNDTYLPLYETDAGRRVYEATLASCRENFPQYVEEIEGTADGAKIFFPQVIPPAYG
;
A
#
# COMPACT_ATOMS: atom_id res chain seq x y z
N MET A 1 -24.64 -4.72 27.69
CA MET A 1 -23.40 -4.80 26.89
C MET A 1 -22.73 -3.44 26.98
N PRO A 2 -21.44 -3.33 27.34
CA PRO A 2 -20.80 -2.03 27.35
C PRO A 2 -20.67 -1.54 25.91
N VAL A 3 -21.10 -0.31 25.66
CA VAL A 3 -20.85 0.41 24.41
C VAL A 3 -19.36 0.68 24.39
N VAL A 4 -18.62 -0.03 23.54
CA VAL A 4 -17.22 0.31 23.27
C VAL A 4 -17.27 1.59 22.46
N GLU A 5 -17.09 2.71 23.14
CA GLU A 5 -16.93 4.02 22.52
C GLU A 5 -15.73 3.92 21.58
N LYS A 6 -15.95 4.06 20.26
CA LYS A 6 -14.86 4.08 19.29
C LYS A 6 -14.03 5.33 19.59
N ILE A 7 -12.90 5.15 20.25
CA ILE A 7 -11.91 6.21 20.43
C ILE A 7 -11.53 6.68 19.03
N GLY A 8 -12.01 7.87 18.65
CA GLY A 8 -11.79 8.45 17.33
C GLY A 8 -10.31 8.63 17.02
N ARG A 9 -9.99 8.98 15.76
CA ARG A 9 -8.60 9.21 15.35
C ARG A 9 -7.96 10.27 16.24
N ARG A 10 -6.90 9.90 16.96
CA ARG A 10 -6.21 10.84 17.85
C ARG A 10 -5.58 11.97 17.04
N HIS A 11 -5.60 13.19 17.57
CA HIS A 11 -4.88 14.34 17.02
C HIS A 11 -3.37 14.25 17.35
N CYS A 12 -2.72 13.18 16.90
CA CYS A 12 -1.29 12.97 17.03
C CYS A 12 -0.70 12.43 15.73
N ILE A 13 0.55 12.80 15.44
CA ILE A 13 1.32 12.23 14.35
C ILE A 13 2.16 11.10 14.94
N PRO A 14 1.91 9.84 14.58
CA PRO A 14 2.73 8.75 15.07
C PRO A 14 4.12 8.80 14.41
N ILE A 15 5.16 8.46 15.18
CA ILE A 15 6.55 8.45 14.71
C ILE A 15 7.09 7.02 14.85
N LEU A 16 7.68 6.51 13.78
CA LEU A 16 8.39 5.24 13.76
C LEU A 16 9.87 5.51 13.43
N TYR A 17 10.76 4.95 14.24
CA TYR A 17 12.19 4.88 13.96
C TYR A 17 12.54 3.45 13.53
N THR A 18 13.01 3.28 12.31
CA THR A 18 13.46 1.98 11.76
C THR A 18 14.73 2.18 10.93
N ARG A 19 15.49 1.10 10.72
CA ARG A 19 16.71 1.03 9.91
C ARG A 19 16.86 -0.40 9.39
N GLY A 20 17.49 -0.53 8.23
CA GLY A 20 17.73 -1.81 7.58
C GLY A 20 17.84 -1.62 6.06
N THR A 21 17.56 -2.68 5.34
CA THR A 21 17.27 -2.66 3.90
C THR A 21 15.98 -1.88 3.60
N HIS A 22 15.76 -1.53 2.34
CA HIS A 22 14.52 -0.88 1.89
C HIS A 22 13.28 -1.72 2.23
N TYR A 23 13.35 -3.03 2.00
CA TYR A 23 12.29 -3.97 2.38
C TYR A 23 12.02 -3.96 3.89
N GLU A 24 13.05 -4.06 4.74
CA GLU A 24 12.88 -4.09 6.20
C GLU A 24 12.25 -2.80 6.74
N VAL A 25 12.69 -1.65 6.23
CA VAL A 25 12.10 -0.35 6.55
C VAL A 25 10.62 -0.33 6.15
N GLY A 26 10.30 -0.76 4.94
CA GLY A 26 8.91 -0.87 4.46
C GLY A 26 8.08 -1.82 5.32
N PHE A 27 8.61 -2.99 5.67
CA PHE A 27 7.93 -3.99 6.49
C PHE A 27 7.56 -3.45 7.87
N ASP A 28 8.48 -2.75 8.53
CA ASP A 28 8.21 -2.13 9.83
C ASP A 28 7.15 -1.04 9.74
N VAL A 29 7.19 -0.22 8.68
CA VAL A 29 6.18 0.80 8.38
C VAL A 29 4.81 0.14 8.18
N GLY A 30 4.72 -0.84 7.30
CA GLY A 30 3.49 -1.58 7.00
C GLY A 30 2.90 -2.26 8.24
N ARG A 31 3.74 -2.94 9.03
CA ARG A 31 3.32 -3.62 10.27
C ARG A 31 2.79 -2.64 11.30
N THR A 32 3.52 -1.54 11.53
CA THR A 32 3.19 -0.54 12.56
C THR A 32 1.93 0.23 12.21
N PHE A 33 1.77 0.60 10.94
CA PHE A 33 0.66 1.45 10.48
C PHE A 33 -0.43 0.69 9.73
N SER A 34 -0.43 -0.65 9.79
CA SER A 34 -1.35 -1.54 9.09
C SER A 34 -2.83 -1.14 9.21
N GLY A 35 -3.27 -0.75 10.41
CA GLY A 35 -4.63 -0.27 10.63
C GLY A 35 -4.95 1.01 9.85
N ILE A 36 -4.05 2.00 9.86
CA ILE A 36 -4.23 3.27 9.12
C ILE A 36 -4.23 3.01 7.62
N ILE A 37 -3.28 2.20 7.14
CA ILE A 37 -3.17 1.84 5.72
C ILE A 37 -4.46 1.16 5.26
N LYS A 38 -4.93 0.13 5.96
CA LYS A 38 -6.17 -0.59 5.59
C LYS A 38 -7.39 0.31 5.62
N SER A 39 -7.56 1.13 6.65
CA SER A 39 -8.66 2.09 6.71
C SER A 39 -8.63 3.09 5.57
N PHE A 40 -7.45 3.50 5.10
CA PHE A 40 -7.33 4.36 3.92
C PHE A 40 -7.71 3.61 2.63
N LEU A 41 -7.22 2.39 2.44
CA LEU A 41 -7.54 1.57 1.26
C LEU A 41 -9.04 1.28 1.16
N GLU A 42 -9.71 1.01 2.29
CA GLU A 42 -11.16 0.79 2.37
C GLU A 42 -11.99 1.97 1.84
N ILE A 43 -11.49 3.20 2.00
CA ILE A 43 -12.20 4.42 1.57
C ILE A 43 -11.63 5.03 0.28
N CYS A 44 -10.63 4.40 -0.33
CA CYS A 44 -9.98 4.92 -1.52
C CYS A 44 -10.83 4.63 -2.78
N GLY A 45 -11.74 5.55 -3.12
CA GLY A 45 -12.64 5.42 -4.27
C GLY A 45 -11.93 5.06 -5.58
N PRO A 46 -10.89 5.80 -6.04
CA PRO A 46 -10.19 5.48 -7.28
C PRO A 46 -9.59 4.06 -7.31
N LEU A 47 -9.07 3.59 -6.18
CA LEU A 47 -8.52 2.24 -6.08
C LEU A 47 -9.62 1.18 -6.22
N ASN A 48 -10.68 1.32 -5.42
CA ASN A 48 -11.73 0.30 -5.31
C ASN A 48 -12.67 0.30 -6.52
N ASP A 49 -12.98 1.47 -7.07
CA ASP A 49 -13.98 1.63 -8.11
C ASP A 49 -13.38 1.61 -9.53
N THR A 50 -12.06 1.79 -9.67
CA THR A 50 -11.41 1.91 -10.99
C THR A 50 -10.17 1.03 -11.11
N TYR A 51 -9.14 1.21 -10.29
CA TYR A 51 -7.85 0.54 -10.53
C TYR A 51 -7.87 -0.96 -10.27
N LEU A 52 -8.49 -1.42 -9.18
CA LEU A 52 -8.61 -2.86 -8.90
C LEU A 52 -9.48 -3.57 -9.96
N PRO A 53 -10.67 -3.06 -10.34
CA PRO A 53 -11.43 -3.62 -11.44
C PRO A 53 -10.65 -3.66 -12.76
N LEU A 54 -9.88 -2.61 -13.08
CA LEU A 54 -9.03 -2.60 -14.28
C LEU A 54 -7.93 -3.66 -14.20
N TYR A 55 -7.26 -3.81 -13.06
CA TYR A 55 -6.23 -4.83 -12.85
C TYR A 55 -6.75 -6.26 -13.02
N GLU A 56 -8.02 -6.50 -12.70
CA GLU A 56 -8.65 -7.81 -12.91
C GLU A 56 -8.82 -8.16 -14.40
N THR A 57 -8.86 -7.18 -15.30
CA THR A 57 -8.89 -7.41 -16.74
C THR A 57 -7.50 -7.75 -17.29
N ASP A 58 -7.44 -8.55 -18.35
CA ASP A 58 -6.16 -8.88 -19.01
C ASP A 58 -5.42 -7.65 -19.52
N ALA A 59 -6.16 -6.67 -20.07
CA ALA A 59 -5.58 -5.44 -20.60
C ALA A 59 -4.99 -4.58 -19.47
N GLY A 60 -5.75 -4.36 -18.41
CA GLY A 60 -5.28 -3.56 -17.27
C GLY A 60 -4.13 -4.25 -16.53
N ARG A 61 -4.15 -5.58 -16.39
CA ARG A 61 -3.02 -6.33 -15.84
C ARG A 61 -1.75 -6.16 -16.65
N ARG A 62 -1.82 -6.20 -17.99
CA ARG A 62 -0.64 -5.95 -18.84
C ARG A 62 -0.05 -4.55 -18.64
N VAL A 63 -0.91 -3.53 -18.54
CA VAL A 63 -0.46 -2.15 -18.28
C VAL A 63 0.17 -2.03 -16.90
N TYR A 64 -0.43 -2.64 -15.88
CA TYR A 64 0.13 -2.70 -14.54
C TYR A 64 1.51 -3.37 -14.54
N GLU A 65 1.65 -4.55 -15.12
CA GLU A 65 2.93 -5.29 -15.13
C GLU A 65 4.01 -4.52 -15.90
N ALA A 66 3.65 -3.86 -17.01
CA ALA A 66 4.58 -2.98 -17.74
C ALA A 66 5.02 -1.78 -16.89
N THR A 67 4.09 -1.18 -16.14
CA THR A 67 4.39 -0.09 -15.21
C THR A 67 5.34 -0.58 -14.11
N LEU A 68 5.01 -1.71 -13.47
CA LEU A 68 5.81 -2.29 -12.40
C LEU A 68 7.21 -2.66 -12.87
N ALA A 69 7.35 -3.21 -14.08
CA ALA A 69 8.64 -3.50 -14.68
C ALA A 69 9.49 -2.23 -14.85
N SER A 70 8.89 -1.15 -15.37
CA SER A 70 9.56 0.15 -15.48
C SER A 70 9.97 0.72 -14.12
N CYS A 71 9.10 0.62 -13.11
CA CYS A 71 9.43 1.04 -11.75
C CYS A 71 10.58 0.23 -11.15
N ARG A 72 10.61 -1.10 -11.36
CA ARG A 72 11.70 -1.96 -10.89
C ARG A 72 13.03 -1.66 -11.56
N GLU A 73 13.01 -1.32 -12.85
CA GLU A 73 14.23 -0.95 -13.59
C GLU A 73 14.79 0.40 -13.13
N ASN A 74 13.92 1.40 -12.97
CA ASN A 74 14.35 2.77 -12.71
C ASN A 74 14.50 3.10 -11.22
N PHE A 75 13.73 2.43 -10.36
CA PHE A 75 13.60 2.73 -8.93
C PHE A 75 13.48 1.46 -8.05
N PRO A 76 14.40 0.49 -8.17
CA PRO A 76 14.29 -0.81 -7.50
C PRO A 76 14.13 -0.68 -5.98
N GLN A 77 14.88 0.22 -5.34
CA GLN A 77 14.79 0.43 -3.89
C GLN A 77 13.41 0.89 -3.42
N TYR A 78 12.70 1.71 -4.20
CA TYR A 78 11.36 2.16 -3.79
C TYR A 78 10.34 1.04 -3.98
N VAL A 79 10.50 0.20 -5.01
CA VAL A 79 9.65 -0.97 -5.18
C VAL A 79 9.83 -1.95 -4.01
N GLU A 80 11.07 -2.22 -3.61
CA GLU A 80 11.36 -3.08 -2.44
C GLU A 80 10.73 -2.54 -1.16
N GLU A 81 10.79 -1.22 -0.92
CA GLU A 81 10.17 -0.60 0.25
C GLU A 81 8.64 -0.69 0.23
N ILE A 82 8.02 -0.52 -0.95
CA ILE A 82 6.57 -0.67 -1.11
C ILE A 82 6.15 -2.14 -0.95
N GLU A 83 6.95 -3.09 -1.44
CA GLU A 83 6.75 -4.54 -1.24
C GLU A 83 6.77 -4.88 0.25
N GLY A 84 7.79 -4.41 0.98
CA GLY A 84 7.88 -4.55 2.43
C GLY A 84 6.65 -3.94 3.12
N THR A 85 6.21 -2.75 2.71
CA THR A 85 5.03 -2.09 3.27
C THR A 85 3.76 -2.92 3.08
N ALA A 86 3.56 -3.49 1.89
CA ALA A 86 2.41 -4.35 1.60
C ALA A 86 2.42 -5.62 2.47
N ASP A 87 3.57 -6.29 2.56
CA ASP A 87 3.75 -7.51 3.35
C ASP A 87 3.55 -7.24 4.85
N GLY A 88 4.17 -6.18 5.37
CA GLY A 88 4.03 -5.77 6.77
C GLY A 88 2.59 -5.42 7.13
N ALA A 89 1.87 -4.75 6.23
CA ALA A 89 0.46 -4.43 6.40
C ALA A 89 -0.46 -5.64 6.14
N LYS A 90 0.04 -6.72 5.53
CA LYS A 90 -0.73 -7.89 5.07
C LYS A 90 -1.85 -7.47 4.12
N ILE A 91 -1.49 -6.76 3.06
CA ILE A 91 -2.38 -6.30 1.99
C ILE A 91 -1.87 -6.80 0.64
N PHE A 92 -2.73 -6.74 -0.38
CA PHE A 92 -2.36 -7.18 -1.73
C PHE A 92 -1.50 -6.12 -2.42
N PHE A 93 -0.32 -6.48 -2.91
CA PHE A 93 0.67 -5.52 -3.42
C PHE A 93 0.15 -4.57 -4.54
N PRO A 94 -0.67 -5.00 -5.52
CA PRO A 94 -1.29 -4.07 -6.47
C PRO A 94 -2.17 -2.98 -5.84
N GLN A 95 -2.56 -3.10 -4.56
CA GLN A 95 -3.27 -2.04 -3.84
C GLN A 95 -2.38 -0.83 -3.50
N VAL A 96 -1.05 -0.99 -3.54
CA VAL A 96 -0.08 0.08 -3.20
C VAL A 96 0.64 0.67 -4.40
N ILE A 97 0.54 0.06 -5.58
CA ILE A 97 1.05 0.62 -6.84
C ILE A 97 -0.09 0.73 -7.84
N PRO A 98 -0.69 1.90 -8.08
CA PRO A 98 -1.61 2.07 -9.18
C PRO A 98 -0.84 2.05 -10.52
N PRO A 99 -1.47 1.62 -11.63
CA PRO A 99 -0.88 1.78 -12.96
C PRO A 99 -0.59 3.26 -13.22
N ALA A 100 0.55 3.56 -13.84
CA ALA A 100 0.88 4.92 -14.24
C ALA A 100 -0.10 5.34 -15.34
N TYR A 101 -0.68 6.53 -15.18
CA TYR A 101 -1.52 7.12 -16.22
C TYR A 101 -0.72 7.27 -17.52
N GLY A 102 -1.22 6.64 -18.58
CA GLY A 102 -0.89 6.97 -19.97
C GLY A 102 -2.02 7.78 -20.57
#